data_AF-A0BMY5-F1
#
_entry.id   AF-A0BMY5-F1
#
_cell.length_a   1.000
_cell.length_b   1.000
_cell.length_c   1.000
_cell.angle_alpha   90.00
_cell.angle_beta   90.00
_cell.angle_gamma   90.00
#
_symmetry.space_group_name_H-M   'P 1'
#
loop_
_entity.id
_entity.type
_entity.pdbx_description
1 polymer ?
#
loop_
_entity_poly.entity_id
_entity_poly.type
_entity_poly.pdbx_seq_one_letter_code
_entity_poly.pdbx_strand_id
1 'polypeptide(L)'
;MSSMQFRMKNSRPITTNGTRMMESSANMGSKLMYNYDHPISKQLTSPKFSCEYEVTQEEIRQLKLQLNASKKESSQAKSRILYLEKELQRYENLVEEHSKTANNNDTTKLVIEKAAIVQKLRAKHKQLVQELLEKTKEIAQLKKSTKYTTVQELEIEVQNYGEENQRLREKLEYYQSIVDLRSSKEPLEKKIIQYEKTYKIIHKDNQELLNQIKQLENQNKQQKQKIEQLNKEISSQQTEIYKYQESINELQSYNERIQAMLEEEKQNEQQPSEELRQECFQQIETLKSKHTEELDEKNKEIRDLNAEIYKQTLHIQELEKLLEQYEESIKEKQSSNQSPMQIQKSF
;
A
#
# COMPACT_ATOMS: atom_id res chain seq x y z
N MET A 1 23.99 -3.12 33.78
CA MET A 1 25.44 -2.80 33.88
C MET A 1 26.22 -3.85 33.11
N SER A 2 26.94 -3.46 32.06
CA SER A 2 28.14 -4.15 31.58
C SER A 2 28.80 -3.28 30.51
N SER A 3 30.06 -2.91 30.73
CA SER A 3 30.82 -1.99 29.88
C SER A 3 31.84 -2.76 29.04
N MET A 4 31.79 -2.61 27.71
CA MET A 4 32.93 -2.92 26.85
C MET A 4 33.25 -1.73 25.96
N GLN A 5 34.30 -1.00 26.33
CA GLN A 5 35.09 -0.23 25.37
C GLN A 5 36.08 -1.18 24.70
N PHE A 6 36.45 -0.98 23.42
CA PHE A 6 37.87 -1.03 23.02
C PHE A 6 38.12 -0.49 21.59
N ARG A 7 38.95 0.56 21.52
CA ARG A 7 39.84 1.06 20.44
C ARG A 7 39.38 1.05 18.95
N MET A 8 39.31 2.26 18.41
CA MET A 8 39.56 2.54 16.98
C MET A 8 41.03 2.30 16.60
N LYS A 9 41.30 2.02 15.31
CA LYS A 9 42.64 2.08 14.70
C LYS A 9 42.64 3.07 13.54
N ASN A 10 43.47 4.10 13.63
CA ASN A 10 43.78 5.00 12.51
C ASN A 10 44.79 4.35 11.57
N SER A 11 44.57 4.47 10.26
CA SER A 11 45.56 4.17 9.22
C SER A 11 45.73 5.38 8.31
N ARG A 12 46.96 5.84 8.12
CA ARG A 12 47.31 6.99 7.27
C ARG A 12 47.49 6.56 5.81
N PRO A 13 47.21 7.42 4.81
CA PRO A 13 47.52 7.13 3.42
C PRO A 13 49.01 7.32 3.10
N ILE A 14 49.52 6.53 2.17
CA ILE A 14 50.88 6.62 1.61
C ILE A 14 50.82 7.48 0.34
N THR A 15 51.75 8.42 0.19
CA THR A 15 51.97 9.17 -1.05
C THR A 15 53.09 8.54 -1.88
N THR A 16 52.90 8.45 -3.19
CA THR A 16 53.99 8.18 -4.15
C THR A 16 53.82 9.08 -5.37
N ASN A 17 54.81 9.94 -5.62
CA ASN A 17 54.94 10.66 -6.89
C ASN A 17 55.74 9.76 -7.85
N GLY A 18 55.29 9.67 -9.11
CA GLY A 18 55.96 8.91 -10.18
C GLY A 18 55.69 9.56 -11.54
N THR A 19 56.76 9.89 -12.27
CA THR A 19 56.73 10.90 -13.34
C THR A 19 56.77 10.30 -14.76
N ARG A 20 55.99 10.89 -15.69
CA ARG A 20 56.09 10.83 -17.18
C ARG A 20 55.94 9.47 -17.90
N MET A 21 55.14 9.48 -18.98
CA MET A 21 55.66 9.67 -20.36
C MET A 21 54.60 10.33 -21.27
N MET A 22 55.03 10.77 -22.46
CA MET A 22 54.29 11.58 -23.45
C MET A 22 53.66 10.73 -24.57
N GLU A 23 52.94 11.42 -25.48
CA GLU A 23 52.53 11.04 -26.86
C GLU A 23 51.14 10.38 -27.05
N SER A 24 50.41 10.60 -28.16
CA SER A 24 50.26 11.82 -29.00
C SER A 24 49.02 11.70 -29.92
N SER A 25 48.37 12.83 -30.22
CA SER A 25 47.54 13.14 -31.42
C SER A 25 46.55 12.12 -32.04
N ALA A 26 45.24 12.44 -31.99
CA ALA A 26 44.24 12.40 -33.10
C ALA A 26 42.86 12.84 -32.51
N ASN A 27 42.36 14.07 -32.64
CA ASN A 27 41.93 14.83 -33.82
C ASN A 27 40.88 14.14 -34.73
N MET A 28 39.60 14.43 -34.45
CA MET A 28 38.37 14.34 -35.27
C MET A 28 37.19 14.57 -34.27
N GLY A 29 36.18 15.41 -34.46
CA GLY A 29 35.88 16.37 -35.53
C GLY A 29 34.57 17.10 -35.19
N SER A 30 34.63 18.18 -34.41
CA SER A 30 33.44 18.87 -33.89
C SER A 30 32.86 19.85 -34.92
N LYS A 31 31.78 19.44 -35.61
CA LYS A 31 31.01 20.30 -36.52
C LYS A 31 29.64 20.66 -35.92
N LEU A 32 29.61 21.64 -35.01
CA LEU A 32 28.38 22.32 -34.61
C LEU A 32 28.39 23.73 -35.18
N MET A 33 27.64 23.91 -36.27
CA MET A 33 27.30 25.23 -36.78
C MET A 33 26.32 25.91 -35.82
N TYR A 34 26.78 26.97 -35.17
CA TYR A 34 25.91 27.97 -34.57
C TYR A 34 26.12 29.30 -35.28
N ASN A 35 25.18 29.65 -36.16
CA ASN A 35 25.04 31.02 -36.64
C ASN A 35 24.61 31.89 -35.45
N TYR A 36 25.56 32.60 -34.87
CA TYR A 36 25.29 33.80 -34.08
C TYR A 36 25.81 35.01 -34.83
N ASP A 37 25.00 35.52 -35.75
CA ASP A 37 25.00 36.95 -36.03
C ASP A 37 24.56 37.67 -34.75
N HIS A 38 25.53 37.97 -33.91
CA HIS A 38 25.40 38.94 -32.85
C HIS A 38 26.34 40.10 -33.16
N PRO A 39 25.83 41.33 -33.28
CA PRO A 39 26.69 42.47 -33.52
C PRO A 39 27.67 42.56 -32.37
N ILE A 40 28.96 42.62 -32.71
CA ILE A 40 30.07 42.86 -31.78
C ILE A 40 29.63 43.96 -30.82
N SER A 41 29.76 43.69 -29.53
CA SER A 41 29.35 44.58 -28.46
C SER A 41 29.85 45.99 -28.74
N LYS A 42 28.95 46.90 -29.13
CA LYS A 42 29.21 48.34 -29.04
C LYS A 42 29.54 48.56 -27.57
N GLN A 43 30.81 48.88 -27.30
CA GLN A 43 31.29 49.14 -25.95
C GLN A 43 30.36 50.20 -25.36
N LEU A 44 29.66 49.84 -24.29
CA LEU A 44 28.77 50.75 -23.57
C LEU A 44 29.60 51.62 -22.61
N THR A 45 30.71 52.17 -23.10
CA THR A 45 31.21 53.43 -22.59
C THR A 45 30.12 54.46 -22.89
N SER A 46 29.65 55.16 -21.85
CA SER A 46 28.73 56.28 -22.03
C SER A 46 29.28 57.22 -23.10
N PRO A 47 28.49 57.79 -24.02
CA PRO A 47 28.98 58.72 -25.04
C PRO A 47 29.77 59.90 -24.45
N LYS A 48 29.47 60.28 -23.19
CA LYS A 48 30.27 61.26 -22.43
C LYS A 48 31.67 60.73 -22.08
N PHE A 49 31.76 59.50 -21.57
CA PHE A 49 33.04 58.86 -21.24
C PHE A 49 33.93 58.61 -22.47
N SER A 50 33.36 58.22 -23.63
CA SER A 50 34.15 58.08 -24.86
C SER A 50 34.74 59.42 -25.29
N CYS A 51 33.94 60.49 -25.25
CA CYS A 51 34.37 61.85 -25.58
C CYS A 51 35.43 62.36 -24.59
N GLU A 52 35.22 62.17 -23.28
CA GLU A 52 36.18 62.58 -22.24
C GLU A 52 37.50 61.82 -22.35
N TYR A 53 37.48 60.52 -22.66
CA TYR A 53 38.68 59.71 -22.92
C TYR A 53 39.42 60.13 -24.20
N GLU A 54 38.70 60.39 -25.30
CA GLU A 54 39.30 60.87 -26.55
C GLU A 54 39.95 62.25 -26.37
N VAL A 55 39.33 63.14 -25.60
CA VAL A 55 39.88 64.46 -25.24
C VAL A 55 41.15 64.32 -24.39
N THR A 56 41.15 63.50 -23.33
CA THR A 56 42.36 63.35 -22.50
C THR A 56 43.51 62.64 -23.22
N GLN A 57 43.22 61.65 -24.07
CA GLN A 57 44.25 61.02 -24.91
C GLN A 57 44.86 62.02 -25.91
N GLU A 58 44.05 62.89 -26.51
CA GLU A 58 44.53 63.96 -27.38
C GLU A 58 45.38 64.98 -26.61
N GLU A 59 44.97 65.41 -25.41
CA GLU A 59 45.78 66.27 -24.54
C GLU A 59 47.13 65.63 -24.18
N ILE A 60 47.15 64.34 -23.82
CA ILE A 60 48.38 63.59 -23.56
C ILE A 60 49.26 63.52 -24.82
N ARG A 61 48.67 63.35 -26.01
CA ARG A 61 49.39 63.35 -27.28
C ARG A 61 50.06 64.70 -27.53
N GLN A 62 49.36 65.81 -27.29
CA GLN A 62 49.90 67.16 -27.40
C GLN A 62 51.02 67.42 -26.39
N LEU A 63 50.85 67.03 -25.12
CA LEU A 63 51.88 67.15 -24.08
C LEU A 63 53.14 66.33 -24.41
N LYS A 64 53.00 65.13 -24.99
CA LYS A 64 54.11 64.30 -25.49
C LYS A 64 54.86 64.98 -26.65
N LEU A 65 54.14 65.63 -27.57
CA LEU A 65 54.75 66.39 -28.67
C LEU A 65 55.53 67.60 -28.16
N GLN A 66 54.94 68.40 -27.26
CA GLN A 66 55.60 69.55 -26.61
C GLN A 66 56.85 69.11 -25.84
N LEU A 67 56.76 68.06 -25.02
CA LEU A 67 57.89 67.49 -24.29
C LEU A 67 59.05 67.07 -25.21
N ASN A 68 58.75 66.54 -26.39
CA ASN A 68 59.77 66.14 -27.36
C ASN A 68 60.36 67.34 -28.12
N ALA A 69 59.57 68.38 -28.41
CA ALA A 69 60.05 69.65 -28.95
C ALA A 69 61.02 70.33 -27.97
N SER A 70 60.62 70.56 -26.72
CA SER A 70 61.47 71.21 -25.71
C SER A 70 62.73 70.42 -25.35
N LYS A 71 62.71 69.08 -25.44
CA LYS A 71 63.94 68.26 -25.39
C LYS A 71 64.91 68.55 -26.55
N LYS A 72 64.38 68.68 -27.77
CA LYS A 72 65.17 68.98 -28.98
C LYS A 72 65.79 70.37 -28.89
N GLU A 73 65.02 71.37 -28.50
CA GLU A 73 65.49 72.74 -28.22
C GLU A 73 66.58 72.75 -27.14
N SER A 74 66.36 72.06 -26.01
CA SER A 74 67.36 71.93 -24.94
C SER A 74 68.67 71.30 -25.44
N SER A 75 68.61 70.29 -26.31
CA SER A 75 69.80 69.67 -26.91
C SER A 75 70.55 70.63 -27.85
N GLN A 76 69.81 71.42 -28.64
CA GLN A 76 70.38 72.45 -29.51
C GLN A 76 71.02 73.59 -28.70
N ALA A 77 70.36 74.04 -27.63
CA ALA A 77 70.88 75.04 -26.70
C ALA A 77 72.19 74.57 -26.04
N LYS A 78 72.26 73.33 -25.54
CA LYS A 78 73.51 72.74 -25.01
C LYS A 78 74.65 72.75 -26.02
N SER A 79 74.36 72.35 -27.25
CA SER A 79 75.35 72.34 -28.35
C SER A 79 75.82 73.76 -28.69
N ARG A 80 74.91 74.74 -28.65
CA ARG A 80 75.24 76.15 -28.92
C ARG A 80 76.03 76.79 -27.78
N ILE A 81 75.71 76.48 -26.53
CA ILE A 81 76.48 76.88 -25.34
C ILE A 81 77.91 76.35 -25.45
N LEU A 82 78.09 75.05 -25.71
CA LEU A 82 79.40 74.41 -25.84
C LEU A 82 80.25 75.00 -26.98
N TYR A 83 79.62 75.40 -28.09
CA TYR A 83 80.30 76.12 -29.17
C TYR A 83 80.76 77.51 -28.71
N LEU A 84 79.86 78.28 -28.07
CA LEU A 84 80.16 79.63 -27.60
C LEU A 84 81.20 79.65 -26.46
N GLU A 85 81.21 78.65 -25.57
CA GLU A 85 82.25 78.47 -24.55
C GLU A 85 83.64 78.34 -25.19
N LYS A 86 83.77 77.48 -26.21
CA LYS A 86 85.03 77.27 -26.95
C LYS A 86 85.45 78.51 -27.75
N GLU A 87 84.50 79.22 -28.35
CA GLU A 87 84.75 80.45 -29.10
C GLU A 87 85.18 81.60 -28.17
N LEU A 88 84.49 81.76 -27.05
CA LEU A 88 84.79 82.72 -25.99
C LEU A 88 86.17 82.46 -25.40
N GLN A 89 86.52 81.20 -25.08
CA GLN A 89 87.86 80.82 -24.61
C GLN A 89 88.96 81.16 -25.63
N ARG A 90 88.71 80.96 -26.93
CA ARG A 90 89.66 81.36 -27.99
C ARG A 90 89.86 82.87 -28.04
N TYR A 91 88.78 83.65 -27.94
CA TYR A 91 88.87 85.11 -27.95
C TYR A 91 89.50 85.67 -26.66
N GLU A 92 89.25 85.07 -25.51
CA GLU A 92 89.91 85.43 -24.24
C GLU A 92 91.43 85.20 -24.32
N ASN A 93 91.87 84.03 -24.79
CA ASN A 93 93.30 83.76 -25.04
C ASN A 93 93.91 84.80 -26.01
N LEU A 94 93.23 85.10 -27.12
CA LEU A 94 93.69 86.10 -28.10
C LEU A 94 93.75 87.52 -27.54
N VAL A 95 92.85 87.89 -26.61
CA VAL A 95 92.92 89.18 -25.90
C VAL A 95 94.13 89.20 -24.96
N GLU A 96 94.38 88.10 -24.25
CA GLU A 96 95.50 87.98 -23.30
C GLU A 96 96.87 87.95 -23.99
N GLU A 97 96.98 87.36 -25.19
CA GLU A 97 98.19 87.41 -26.01
C GLU A 97 98.48 88.84 -26.50
N HIS A 98 97.45 89.54 -27.03
CA HIS A 98 97.65 90.85 -27.64
C HIS A 98 97.87 91.97 -26.61
N SER A 99 97.32 91.83 -25.40
CA SER A 99 97.59 92.75 -24.29
C SER A 99 99.02 92.64 -23.75
N LYS A 100 99.66 91.47 -23.85
CA LYS A 100 101.08 91.26 -23.50
C LYS A 100 102.06 91.88 -24.51
N THR A 101 101.62 92.18 -25.73
CA THR A 101 102.44 92.76 -26.82
C THR A 101 102.16 94.25 -27.10
N ALA A 102 101.38 94.92 -26.25
CA ALA A 102 100.77 96.21 -26.57
C ALA A 102 101.71 97.43 -26.38
N ASN A 103 102.61 97.65 -27.35
CA ASN A 103 103.48 98.85 -27.39
C ASN A 103 103.05 99.94 -28.40
N ASN A 104 102.04 99.69 -29.26
CA ASN A 104 101.60 100.63 -30.31
C ASN A 104 100.07 100.79 -30.36
N ASN A 105 99.58 101.98 -30.72
CA ASN A 105 98.15 102.35 -30.68
C ASN A 105 97.20 101.37 -31.41
N ASP A 106 97.60 100.78 -32.54
CA ASP A 106 96.77 99.83 -33.28
C ASP A 106 96.52 98.52 -32.53
N THR A 107 97.49 98.07 -31.73
CA THR A 107 97.32 96.87 -30.88
C THR A 107 96.29 97.10 -29.78
N THR A 108 96.28 98.30 -29.17
CA THR A 108 95.30 98.71 -28.16
C THR A 108 93.88 98.73 -28.73
N LYS A 109 93.70 99.24 -29.96
CA LYS A 109 92.41 99.28 -30.65
C LYS A 109 91.85 97.87 -30.90
N LEU A 110 92.71 96.94 -31.35
CA LEU A 110 92.35 95.54 -31.59
C LEU A 110 91.99 94.81 -30.28
N VAL A 111 92.68 95.10 -29.18
CA VAL A 111 92.36 94.56 -27.84
C VAL A 111 90.99 95.04 -27.36
N ILE A 112 90.65 96.33 -27.54
CA ILE A 112 89.34 96.88 -27.19
C ILE A 112 88.22 96.22 -28.02
N GLU A 113 88.42 96.04 -29.32
CA GLU A 113 87.44 95.39 -30.20
C GLU A 113 87.20 93.93 -29.81
N LYS A 114 88.27 93.15 -29.60
CA LYS A 114 88.17 91.76 -29.13
C LYS A 114 87.53 91.67 -27.74
N ALA A 115 87.82 92.58 -26.82
CA ALA A 115 87.16 92.64 -25.51
C ALA A 115 85.65 92.92 -25.61
N ALA A 116 85.22 93.79 -26.53
CA ALA A 116 83.81 94.04 -26.80
C ALA A 116 83.12 92.80 -27.40
N ILE A 117 83.82 92.01 -28.23
CA ILE A 117 83.33 90.70 -28.73
C ILE A 117 83.18 89.71 -27.57
N VAL A 118 84.18 89.59 -26.68
CA VAL A 118 84.11 88.72 -25.48
C VAL A 118 82.93 89.10 -24.58
N GLN A 119 82.67 90.40 -24.35
CA GLN A 119 81.50 90.83 -23.57
C GLN A 119 80.17 90.42 -24.22
N LYS A 120 80.03 90.57 -25.55
CA LYS A 120 78.85 90.12 -26.30
C LYS A 120 78.67 88.60 -26.23
N LEU A 121 79.76 87.84 -26.34
CA LEU A 121 79.74 86.37 -26.19
C LEU A 121 79.35 85.94 -24.77
N ARG A 122 79.90 86.59 -23.72
CA ARG A 122 79.53 86.35 -22.31
C ARG A 122 78.05 86.63 -22.05
N ALA A 123 77.51 87.74 -22.58
CA ALA A 123 76.09 88.07 -22.46
C ALA A 123 75.20 87.00 -23.13
N LYS A 124 75.55 86.58 -24.36
CA LYS A 124 74.82 85.55 -25.11
C LYS A 124 74.90 84.16 -24.46
N HIS A 125 76.06 83.79 -23.91
CA HIS A 125 76.24 82.57 -23.14
C HIS A 125 75.35 82.59 -21.88
N LYS A 126 75.33 83.69 -21.12
CA LYS A 126 74.47 83.83 -19.92
C LYS A 126 72.98 83.71 -20.26
N GLN A 127 72.52 84.31 -21.36
CA GLN A 127 71.15 84.19 -21.85
C GLN A 127 70.79 82.72 -22.16
N LEU A 128 71.62 82.03 -22.97
CA LEU A 128 71.39 80.62 -23.33
C LEU A 128 71.43 79.68 -22.12
N VAL A 129 72.29 79.94 -21.12
CA VAL A 129 72.30 79.17 -19.86
C VAL A 129 71.00 79.36 -19.08
N GLN A 130 70.43 80.56 -19.07
CA GLN A 130 69.13 80.81 -18.44
C GLN A 130 67.99 80.10 -19.20
N GLU A 131 67.93 80.23 -20.53
CA GLU A 131 66.96 79.50 -21.38
C GLU A 131 67.05 77.98 -21.16
N LEU A 132 68.27 77.44 -21.02
CA LEU A 132 68.48 76.02 -20.74
C LEU A 132 67.90 75.58 -19.38
N LEU A 133 68.06 76.41 -18.34
CA LEU A 133 67.51 76.15 -17.01
C LEU A 133 65.98 76.20 -17.01
N GLU A 134 65.39 77.15 -17.73
CA GLU A 134 63.94 77.28 -17.89
C GLU A 134 63.37 76.08 -18.65
N LYS A 135 63.95 75.70 -19.80
CA LYS A 135 63.59 74.49 -20.55
C LYS A 135 63.76 73.19 -19.75
N THR A 136 64.75 73.14 -18.85
CA THR A 136 64.93 71.98 -17.96
C THR A 136 63.81 71.86 -16.92
N LYS A 137 63.33 72.99 -16.38
CA LYS A 137 62.15 73.02 -15.48
C LYS A 137 60.87 72.63 -16.22
N GLU A 138 60.66 73.16 -17.42
CA GLU A 138 59.53 72.84 -18.31
C GLU A 138 59.44 71.32 -18.57
N ILE A 139 60.55 70.70 -18.98
CA ILE A 139 60.67 69.24 -19.20
C ILE A 139 60.34 68.44 -17.93
N ALA A 140 60.73 68.91 -16.74
CA ALA A 140 60.45 68.23 -15.48
C ALA A 140 58.94 68.30 -15.12
N GLN A 141 58.30 69.45 -15.35
CA GLN A 141 56.86 69.62 -15.13
C GLN A 141 56.04 68.77 -16.12
N LEU A 142 56.35 68.80 -17.41
CA LEU A 142 55.68 68.00 -18.45
C LEU A 142 55.80 66.48 -18.20
N LYS A 143 56.96 66.01 -17.71
CA LYS A 143 57.14 64.62 -17.28
C LYS A 143 56.25 64.25 -16.10
N LYS A 144 56.06 65.16 -15.13
CA LYS A 144 55.23 64.92 -13.95
C LYS A 144 53.74 64.87 -14.32
N SER A 145 53.26 65.82 -15.12
CA SER A 145 51.84 65.83 -15.56
C SER A 145 51.51 64.60 -16.39
N THR A 146 52.30 64.30 -17.42
CA THR A 146 52.06 63.12 -18.29
C THR A 146 52.04 61.81 -17.51
N LYS A 147 52.93 61.63 -16.51
CA LYS A 147 52.90 60.42 -15.68
C LYS A 147 51.63 60.34 -14.83
N TYR A 148 51.22 61.47 -14.24
CA TYR A 148 50.05 61.53 -13.37
C TYR A 148 48.76 61.18 -14.13
N THR A 149 48.53 61.79 -15.30
CA THR A 149 47.34 61.51 -16.12
C THR A 149 47.28 60.04 -16.56
N THR A 150 48.38 59.47 -17.05
CA THR A 150 48.40 58.05 -17.47
C THR A 150 48.13 57.06 -16.33
N VAL A 151 48.41 57.42 -15.07
CA VAL A 151 48.09 56.55 -13.92
C VAL A 151 46.61 56.62 -13.60
N GLN A 152 46.00 57.81 -13.60
CA GLN A 152 44.57 57.98 -13.36
C GLN A 152 43.70 57.30 -14.43
N GLU A 153 44.13 57.35 -15.70
CA GLU A 153 43.45 56.65 -16.79
C GLU A 153 43.43 55.13 -16.57
N LEU A 154 44.58 54.55 -16.20
CA LEU A 154 44.70 53.11 -15.91
C LEU A 154 43.92 52.71 -14.64
N GLU A 155 43.85 53.57 -13.62
CA GLU A 155 43.03 53.35 -12.42
C GLU A 155 41.53 53.27 -12.77
N ILE A 156 41.04 54.19 -13.61
CA ILE A 156 39.66 54.18 -14.12
C ILE A 156 39.39 52.96 -15.01
N GLU A 157 40.33 52.59 -15.89
CA GLU A 157 40.20 51.42 -16.76
C GLU A 157 40.12 50.11 -15.94
N VAL A 158 40.97 49.95 -14.92
CA VAL A 158 40.92 48.82 -13.98
C VAL A 158 39.61 48.78 -13.18
N GLN A 159 39.09 49.94 -12.75
CA GLN A 159 37.78 50.00 -12.09
C GLN A 159 36.66 49.53 -13.02
N ASN A 160 36.62 50.05 -14.26
CA ASN A 160 35.62 49.68 -15.26
C ASN A 160 35.65 48.17 -15.56
N TYR A 161 36.83 47.58 -15.73
CA TYR A 161 36.97 46.13 -15.88
C TYR A 161 36.54 45.35 -14.62
N GLY A 162 36.73 45.90 -13.42
CA GLY A 162 36.23 45.32 -12.18
C GLY A 162 34.69 45.26 -12.15
N GLU A 163 34.04 46.36 -12.48
CA GLU A 163 32.57 46.48 -12.54
C GLU A 163 31.97 45.58 -13.63
N GLU A 164 32.58 45.52 -14.82
CA GLU A 164 32.14 44.61 -15.90
C GLU A 164 32.31 43.14 -15.52
N ASN A 165 33.44 42.76 -14.90
CA ASN A 165 33.65 41.39 -14.40
C ASN A 165 32.62 41.00 -13.33
N GLN A 166 32.26 41.91 -12.42
CA GLN A 166 31.23 41.66 -11.41
C GLN A 166 29.87 41.40 -12.07
N ARG A 167 29.46 42.28 -13.01
CA ARG A 167 28.22 42.14 -13.77
C ARG A 167 28.16 40.84 -14.59
N LEU A 168 29.29 40.39 -15.14
CA LEU A 168 29.39 39.13 -15.87
C LEU A 168 29.26 37.90 -14.94
N ARG A 169 29.80 37.97 -13.70
CA ARG A 169 29.63 36.91 -12.68
C ARG A 169 28.18 36.74 -12.27
N GLU A 170 27.50 37.83 -11.95
CA GLU A 170 26.06 37.83 -11.60
C GLU A 170 25.20 37.25 -12.75
N LYS A 171 25.55 37.60 -14.00
CA LYS A 171 24.87 37.06 -15.18
C LYS A 171 25.11 35.56 -15.37
N LEU A 172 26.31 35.06 -15.07
CA LEU A 172 26.62 33.62 -15.11
C LEU A 172 25.87 32.86 -14.01
N GLU A 173 25.81 33.40 -12.78
CA GLU A 173 25.06 32.81 -11.66
C GLU A 173 23.56 32.72 -11.98
N TYR A 174 22.98 33.77 -12.56
CA TYR A 174 21.61 33.76 -13.06
C TYR A 174 21.37 32.67 -14.13
N TYR A 175 22.28 32.51 -15.09
CA TYR A 175 22.14 31.45 -16.09
C TYR A 175 22.34 30.04 -15.51
N GLN A 176 23.23 29.86 -14.52
CA GLN A 176 23.38 28.59 -13.82
C GLN A 176 22.09 28.21 -13.09
N SER A 177 21.47 29.16 -12.38
CA SER A 177 20.16 28.96 -11.74
C SER A 177 19.07 28.53 -12.73
N ILE A 178 19.04 29.09 -13.95
CA ILE A 178 18.13 28.63 -15.01
C ILE A 178 18.43 27.19 -15.46
N VAL A 179 19.71 26.82 -15.55
CA VAL A 179 20.11 25.44 -15.90
C VAL A 179 19.65 24.46 -14.83
N ASP A 180 19.87 24.77 -13.55
CA ASP A 180 19.49 23.91 -12.43
C ASP A 180 17.95 23.76 -12.32
N LEU A 181 17.20 24.83 -12.58
CA LEU A 181 15.73 24.80 -12.71
C LEU A 181 15.26 23.92 -13.88
N ARG A 182 15.95 23.93 -15.02
CA ARG A 182 15.63 23.03 -16.14
C ARG A 182 15.98 21.57 -15.82
N SER A 183 17.12 21.33 -15.18
CA SER A 183 17.56 19.98 -14.78
C SER A 183 16.67 19.34 -13.71
N SER A 184 16.05 20.14 -12.84
CA SER A 184 15.04 19.66 -11.87
C SER A 184 13.64 19.51 -12.46
N LYS A 185 13.32 20.24 -13.54
CA LYS A 185 12.03 20.15 -14.25
C LYS A 185 11.82 18.80 -14.96
N GLU A 186 12.80 18.31 -15.73
CA GLU A 186 12.62 17.08 -16.53
C GLU A 186 12.30 15.83 -15.68
N PRO A 187 12.93 15.59 -14.50
CA PRO A 187 12.51 14.53 -13.58
C PRO A 187 11.08 14.67 -13.05
N LEU A 188 10.58 15.90 -12.88
CA LEU A 188 9.21 16.15 -12.44
C LEU A 188 8.21 15.84 -13.57
N GLU A 189 8.49 16.25 -14.80
CA GLU A 189 7.66 15.90 -15.97
C GLU A 189 7.58 14.37 -16.17
N LYS A 190 8.70 13.65 -16.00
CA LYS A 190 8.73 12.17 -16.03
C LYS A 190 7.85 11.55 -14.93
N LYS A 191 7.89 12.09 -13.70
CA LYS A 191 7.01 11.65 -12.60
C LYS A 191 5.53 11.93 -12.88
N ILE A 192 5.19 13.09 -13.43
CA ILE A 192 3.81 13.43 -13.82
C ILE A 192 3.29 12.42 -14.84
N ILE A 193 4.03 12.16 -15.92
CA ILE A 193 3.66 11.16 -16.94
C ILE A 193 3.50 9.75 -16.34
N GLN A 194 4.33 9.37 -15.36
CA GLN A 194 4.18 8.10 -14.65
C GLN A 194 2.89 8.06 -13.82
N TYR A 195 2.60 9.11 -13.04
CA TYR A 195 1.37 9.18 -12.25
C TYR A 195 0.11 9.23 -13.12
N GLU A 196 0.12 9.92 -14.26
CA GLU A 196 -0.99 9.91 -15.22
C GLU A 196 -1.26 8.50 -15.78
N LYS A 197 -0.21 7.74 -16.09
CA LYS A 197 -0.35 6.33 -16.53
C LYS A 197 -0.94 5.47 -15.43
N THR A 198 -0.43 5.58 -14.20
CA THR A 198 -0.95 4.84 -13.04
C THR A 198 -2.40 5.21 -12.73
N TYR A 199 -2.75 6.50 -12.78
CA TYR A 199 -4.12 6.97 -12.61
C TYR A 199 -5.07 6.40 -13.66
N LYS A 200 -4.66 6.37 -14.94
CA LYS A 200 -5.47 5.78 -16.02
C LYS A 200 -5.76 4.29 -15.82
N ILE A 201 -4.77 3.52 -15.32
CA ILE A 201 -4.95 2.11 -14.98
C ILE A 201 -5.94 1.96 -13.83
N ILE A 202 -5.68 2.60 -12.69
CA ILE A 202 -6.56 2.55 -11.51
C ILE A 202 -7.99 3.01 -11.83
N HIS A 203 -8.15 4.04 -12.67
CA HIS A 203 -9.46 4.51 -13.11
C HIS A 203 -10.21 3.48 -13.94
N LYS A 204 -9.52 2.76 -14.85
CA LYS A 204 -10.10 1.67 -15.63
C LYS A 204 -10.52 0.50 -14.72
N ASP A 205 -9.63 0.07 -13.83
CA ASP A 205 -9.88 -1.05 -12.91
C ASP A 205 -11.10 -0.75 -12.00
N ASN A 206 -11.21 0.50 -11.51
CA ASN A 206 -12.38 0.95 -10.73
C ASN A 206 -13.68 0.93 -11.56
N GLN A 207 -13.65 1.27 -12.85
CA GLN A 207 -14.84 1.15 -13.72
C GLN A 207 -15.24 -0.32 -13.93
N GLU A 208 -14.25 -1.22 -14.11
CA GLU A 208 -14.52 -2.66 -14.24
C GLU A 208 -15.11 -3.24 -12.95
N LEU A 209 -14.58 -2.89 -11.79
CA LEU A 209 -15.14 -3.28 -10.48
C LEU A 209 -16.56 -2.73 -10.25
N LEU A 210 -16.84 -1.48 -10.62
CA LEU A 210 -18.20 -0.91 -10.54
C LEU A 210 -19.20 -1.66 -11.43
N ASN A 211 -18.76 -2.16 -12.59
CA ASN A 211 -19.60 -2.97 -13.46
C ASN A 211 -19.83 -4.38 -12.89
N GLN A 212 -18.82 -5.00 -12.27
CA GLN A 212 -18.96 -6.29 -11.57
C GLN A 212 -19.93 -6.17 -10.37
N ILE A 213 -19.84 -5.11 -9.57
CA ILE A 213 -20.77 -4.86 -8.45
C ILE A 213 -22.21 -4.80 -8.97
N LYS A 214 -22.50 -4.02 -10.02
CA LYS A 214 -23.85 -3.94 -10.63
C LYS A 214 -24.36 -5.30 -11.14
N GLN A 215 -23.49 -6.16 -11.65
CA GLN A 215 -23.86 -7.50 -12.08
C GLN A 215 -24.24 -8.38 -10.88
N LEU A 216 -23.44 -8.36 -9.81
CA LEU A 216 -23.69 -9.11 -8.58
C LEU A 216 -24.96 -8.62 -7.84
N GLU A 217 -25.20 -7.31 -7.79
CA GLU A 217 -26.44 -6.73 -7.24
C GLU A 217 -27.69 -7.23 -7.98
N ASN A 218 -27.65 -7.27 -9.31
CA ASN A 218 -28.74 -7.79 -10.12
C ASN A 218 -28.96 -9.30 -9.92
N GLN A 219 -27.89 -10.10 -9.85
CA GLN A 219 -27.98 -11.53 -9.53
C GLN A 219 -28.59 -11.77 -8.14
N ASN A 220 -28.16 -11.01 -7.13
CA ASN A 220 -28.68 -11.09 -5.76
C ASN A 220 -30.17 -10.70 -5.70
N LYS A 221 -30.59 -9.68 -6.46
CA LYS A 221 -32.00 -9.30 -6.61
C LYS A 221 -32.83 -10.44 -7.24
N GLN A 222 -32.35 -11.07 -8.30
CA GLN A 222 -33.01 -12.22 -8.93
C GLN A 222 -33.11 -13.42 -7.97
N GLN A 223 -32.04 -13.73 -7.22
CA GLN A 223 -32.04 -14.79 -6.22
C GLN A 223 -33.06 -14.54 -5.10
N LYS A 224 -33.14 -13.30 -4.58
CA LYS A 224 -34.16 -12.91 -3.58
C LYS A 224 -35.58 -13.10 -4.10
N GLN A 225 -35.86 -12.70 -5.34
CA GLN A 225 -37.17 -12.92 -5.98
C GLN A 225 -37.50 -14.42 -6.11
N LYS A 226 -36.52 -15.25 -6.47
CA LYS A 226 -36.71 -16.72 -6.54
C LYS A 226 -36.96 -17.34 -5.18
N ILE A 227 -36.27 -16.89 -4.12
CA ILE A 227 -36.53 -17.34 -2.74
C ILE A 227 -37.96 -16.96 -2.31
N GLU A 228 -38.41 -15.75 -2.63
CA GLU A 228 -39.78 -15.30 -2.33
C GLU A 228 -40.85 -16.15 -3.04
N GLN A 229 -40.60 -16.54 -4.30
CA GLN A 229 -41.46 -17.45 -5.07
C GLN A 229 -41.53 -18.84 -4.42
N LEU A 230 -40.37 -19.46 -4.15
CA LEU A 230 -40.32 -20.79 -3.51
C LEU A 230 -40.98 -20.81 -2.13
N ASN A 231 -40.85 -19.74 -1.35
CA ASN A 231 -41.53 -19.63 -0.04
C ASN A 231 -43.06 -19.58 -0.18
N LYS A 232 -43.60 -18.98 -1.25
CA LYS A 232 -45.04 -18.98 -1.55
C LYS A 232 -45.52 -20.38 -1.98
N GLU A 233 -44.73 -21.08 -2.80
CA GLU A 233 -45.00 -22.47 -3.18
C GLU A 233 -45.02 -23.41 -1.97
N ILE A 234 -44.02 -23.31 -1.08
CA ILE A 234 -43.96 -24.07 0.18
C ILE A 234 -45.20 -23.80 1.05
N SER A 235 -45.60 -22.53 1.21
CA SER A 235 -46.79 -22.16 2.00
C SER A 235 -48.09 -22.75 1.39
N SER A 236 -48.20 -22.75 0.06
CA SER A 236 -49.32 -23.39 -0.64
C SER A 236 -49.34 -24.91 -0.40
N GLN A 237 -48.19 -25.59 -0.54
CA GLN A 237 -48.06 -27.03 -0.30
C GLN A 237 -48.32 -27.41 1.16
N GLN A 238 -47.88 -26.61 2.13
CA GLN A 238 -48.21 -26.80 3.55
C GLN A 238 -49.72 -26.72 3.78
N THR A 239 -50.41 -25.76 3.14
CA THR A 239 -51.86 -25.62 3.22
C THR A 239 -52.59 -26.83 2.63
N GLU A 240 -52.05 -27.42 1.57
CA GLU A 240 -52.58 -28.64 0.95
C GLU A 240 -52.34 -29.90 1.80
N ILE A 241 -51.17 -30.02 2.43
CA ILE A 241 -50.86 -31.07 3.41
C ILE A 241 -51.86 -31.04 4.58
N TYR A 242 -52.17 -29.86 5.13
CA TYR A 242 -53.16 -29.73 6.21
C TYR A 242 -54.56 -30.24 5.79
N LYS A 243 -55.01 -29.94 4.56
CA LYS A 243 -56.28 -30.46 4.03
C LYS A 243 -56.28 -31.98 3.92
N TYR A 244 -55.19 -32.57 3.41
CA TYR A 244 -55.09 -34.03 3.34
C TYR A 244 -55.02 -34.69 4.73
N GLN A 245 -54.38 -34.06 5.72
CA GLN A 245 -54.40 -34.53 7.11
C GLN A 245 -55.82 -34.49 7.70
N GLU A 246 -56.58 -33.43 7.43
CA GLU A 246 -57.99 -33.31 7.85
C GLU A 246 -58.84 -34.43 7.24
N SER A 247 -58.76 -34.67 5.93
CA SER A 247 -59.47 -35.77 5.27
C SER A 247 -59.04 -37.17 5.76
N ILE A 248 -57.77 -37.36 6.15
CA ILE A 248 -57.31 -38.62 6.76
C ILE A 248 -57.97 -38.83 8.13
N ASN A 249 -58.06 -37.78 8.96
CA ASN A 249 -58.68 -37.86 10.28
C ASN A 249 -60.20 -38.13 10.17
N GLU A 250 -60.87 -37.54 9.18
CA GLU A 250 -62.27 -37.85 8.87
C GLU A 250 -62.44 -39.32 8.49
N LEU A 251 -61.62 -39.85 7.57
CA LEU A 251 -61.65 -41.25 7.15
C LEU A 251 -61.32 -42.23 8.30
N GLN A 252 -60.40 -41.87 9.20
CA GLN A 252 -60.15 -42.62 10.43
C GLN A 252 -61.38 -42.65 11.33
N SER A 253 -62.03 -41.50 11.55
CA SER A 253 -63.27 -41.40 12.34
C SER A 253 -64.42 -42.22 11.73
N TYR A 254 -64.52 -42.30 10.40
CA TYR A 254 -65.47 -43.17 9.72
C TYR A 254 -65.13 -44.66 9.91
N ASN A 255 -63.86 -45.05 9.79
CA ASN A 255 -63.42 -46.42 10.02
C ASN A 255 -63.67 -46.87 11.46
N GLU A 256 -63.41 -46.03 12.46
CA GLU A 256 -63.70 -46.31 13.87
C GLU A 256 -65.19 -46.56 14.11
N ARG A 257 -66.08 -45.74 13.51
CA ARG A 257 -67.53 -45.95 13.56
C ARG A 257 -67.95 -47.27 12.91
N ILE A 258 -67.37 -47.62 11.76
CA ILE A 258 -67.66 -48.89 11.08
C ILE A 258 -67.18 -50.08 11.92
N GLN A 259 -66.00 -49.99 12.55
CA GLN A 259 -65.50 -51.02 13.46
C GLN A 259 -66.40 -51.17 14.69
N ALA A 260 -66.88 -50.07 15.27
CA ALA A 260 -67.82 -50.10 16.40
C ALA A 260 -69.15 -50.78 16.02
N MET A 261 -69.73 -50.44 14.86
CA MET A 261 -70.95 -51.09 14.37
C MET A 261 -70.75 -52.59 14.11
N LEU A 262 -69.61 -52.99 13.54
CA LEU A 262 -69.27 -54.41 13.34
C LEU A 262 -69.10 -55.18 14.65
N GLU A 263 -68.55 -54.55 15.70
CA GLU A 263 -68.39 -55.19 17.00
C GLU A 263 -69.73 -55.29 17.76
N GLU A 264 -70.60 -54.28 17.62
CA GLU A 264 -71.99 -54.32 18.10
C GLU A 264 -72.81 -55.40 17.39
N GLU A 265 -72.68 -55.54 16.06
CA GLU A 265 -73.34 -56.60 15.28
C GLU A 265 -72.91 -58.00 15.74
N LYS A 266 -71.60 -58.24 15.96
CA LYS A 266 -71.09 -59.49 16.56
C LYS A 266 -71.66 -59.76 17.96
N GLN A 267 -71.75 -58.73 18.81
CA GLN A 267 -72.31 -58.88 20.16
C GLN A 267 -73.81 -59.21 20.09
N ASN A 268 -74.55 -58.58 19.19
CA ASN A 268 -75.96 -58.85 18.93
C ASN A 268 -76.22 -60.24 18.31
N GLU A 269 -75.26 -60.83 17.58
CA GLU A 269 -75.33 -62.25 17.16
C GLU A 269 -74.97 -63.22 18.31
N GLN A 270 -74.00 -62.87 19.15
CA GLN A 270 -73.55 -63.72 20.26
C GLN A 270 -74.53 -63.77 21.43
N GLN A 271 -75.12 -62.64 21.83
CA GLN A 271 -76.07 -62.56 22.96
C GLN A 271 -77.23 -63.57 22.86
N PRO A 272 -78.08 -63.59 21.80
CA PRO A 272 -79.20 -64.53 21.73
C PRO A 272 -78.72 -65.98 21.66
N SER A 273 -77.55 -66.25 21.06
CA SER A 273 -76.95 -67.59 21.07
C SER A 273 -76.52 -68.03 22.46
N GLU A 274 -75.97 -67.13 23.27
CA GLU A 274 -75.51 -67.41 24.63
C GLU A 274 -76.67 -67.46 25.64
N GLU A 275 -77.69 -66.61 25.49
CA GLU A 275 -78.95 -66.65 26.26
C GLU A 275 -79.72 -67.95 26.01
N LEU A 276 -79.96 -68.34 24.74
CA LEU A 276 -80.57 -69.64 24.39
C LEU A 276 -79.76 -70.82 24.94
N ARG A 277 -78.43 -70.70 24.97
CA ARG A 277 -77.54 -71.73 25.52
C ARG A 277 -77.66 -71.83 27.04
N GLN A 278 -77.72 -70.70 27.75
CA GLN A 278 -77.95 -70.66 29.19
C GLN A 278 -79.34 -71.19 29.56
N GLU A 279 -80.39 -70.82 28.82
CA GLU A 279 -81.74 -71.34 29.01
C GLU A 279 -81.78 -72.86 28.79
N CYS A 280 -81.15 -73.36 27.72
CA CYS A 280 -81.03 -74.79 27.46
C CYS A 280 -80.27 -75.52 28.58
N PHE A 281 -79.20 -74.95 29.14
CA PHE A 281 -78.52 -75.50 30.31
C PHE A 281 -79.43 -75.57 31.55
N GLN A 282 -80.19 -74.50 31.85
CA GLN A 282 -81.14 -74.49 32.97
C GLN A 282 -82.28 -75.51 32.78
N GLN A 283 -82.76 -75.70 31.56
CA GLN A 283 -83.75 -76.73 31.22
C GLN A 283 -83.17 -78.15 31.41
N ILE A 284 -81.92 -78.38 31.00
CA ILE A 284 -81.22 -79.66 31.24
C ILE A 284 -81.04 -79.92 32.75
N GLU A 285 -80.71 -78.89 33.53
CA GLU A 285 -80.46 -79.01 34.97
C GLU A 285 -81.76 -79.28 35.75
N THR A 286 -82.85 -78.59 35.42
CA THR A 286 -84.18 -78.88 35.99
C THR A 286 -84.72 -80.25 35.60
N LEU A 287 -84.50 -80.70 34.36
CA LEU A 287 -84.84 -82.07 33.93
C LEU A 287 -84.01 -83.13 34.68
N LYS A 288 -82.72 -82.88 34.92
CA LYS A 288 -81.87 -83.75 35.74
C LYS A 288 -82.36 -83.83 37.19
N SER A 289 -82.74 -82.71 37.82
CA SER A 289 -83.28 -82.71 39.18
C SER A 289 -84.53 -83.58 39.26
N LYS A 290 -85.52 -83.34 38.38
CA LYS A 290 -86.76 -84.11 38.32
C LYS A 290 -86.50 -85.61 38.11
N HIS A 291 -85.62 -85.98 37.18
CA HIS A 291 -85.33 -87.39 36.94
C HIS A 291 -84.63 -88.05 38.15
N THR A 292 -83.84 -87.29 38.90
CA THR A 292 -83.21 -87.79 40.14
C THR A 292 -84.25 -88.00 41.23
N GLU A 293 -85.20 -87.06 41.39
CA GLU A 293 -86.34 -87.16 42.32
C GLU A 293 -87.25 -88.36 41.98
N GLU A 294 -87.65 -88.52 40.71
CA GLU A 294 -88.43 -89.67 40.23
C GLU A 294 -87.71 -91.01 40.49
N LEU A 295 -86.39 -91.04 40.30
CA LEU A 295 -85.57 -92.23 40.51
C LEU A 295 -85.45 -92.57 42.01
N ASP A 296 -85.37 -91.57 42.89
CA ASP A 296 -85.40 -91.77 44.34
C ASP A 296 -86.78 -92.23 44.84
N GLU A 297 -87.88 -91.71 44.28
CA GLU A 297 -89.23 -92.22 44.55
C GLU A 297 -89.38 -93.68 44.11
N LYS A 298 -88.93 -94.03 42.90
CA LYS A 298 -88.94 -95.42 42.41
C LYS A 298 -88.04 -96.34 43.23
N ASN A 299 -86.87 -95.87 43.67
CA ASN A 299 -85.99 -96.62 44.57
C ASN A 299 -86.59 -96.81 45.97
N LYS A 300 -87.48 -95.92 46.41
CA LYS A 300 -88.25 -96.08 47.65
C LYS A 300 -89.38 -97.09 47.46
N GLU A 301 -90.14 -97.01 46.38
CA GLU A 301 -91.18 -97.98 46.02
C GLU A 301 -90.60 -99.40 45.89
N ILE A 302 -89.42 -99.57 45.29
CA ILE A 302 -88.69 -100.85 45.23
C ILE A 302 -88.30 -101.35 46.64
N ARG A 303 -87.90 -100.47 47.56
CA ARG A 303 -87.61 -100.86 48.95
C ARG A 303 -88.86 -101.34 49.68
N ASP A 304 -89.97 -100.62 49.53
CA ASP A 304 -91.24 -100.96 50.16
C ASP A 304 -91.80 -102.29 49.61
N LEU A 305 -91.74 -102.51 48.29
CA LEU A 305 -92.11 -103.77 47.65
C LEU A 305 -91.22 -104.94 48.09
N ASN A 306 -89.90 -104.74 48.19
CA ASN A 306 -88.99 -105.78 48.69
C ASN A 306 -89.25 -106.13 50.16
N ALA A 307 -89.62 -105.16 51.00
CA ALA A 307 -90.04 -105.42 52.37
C ALA A 307 -91.35 -106.23 52.43
N GLU A 308 -92.28 -105.97 51.52
CA GLU A 308 -93.54 -106.71 51.42
C GLU A 308 -93.32 -108.15 50.90
N ILE A 309 -92.46 -108.35 49.90
CA ILE A 309 -91.99 -109.67 49.46
C ILE A 309 -91.35 -110.44 50.62
N TYR A 310 -90.55 -109.77 51.46
CA TYR A 310 -89.93 -110.41 52.63
C TYR A 310 -90.97 -110.88 53.65
N LYS A 311 -92.00 -110.07 53.95
CA LYS A 311 -93.14 -110.49 54.80
C LYS A 311 -93.89 -111.68 54.21
N GLN A 312 -94.20 -111.64 52.90
CA GLN A 312 -94.90 -112.73 52.22
C GLN A 312 -94.07 -114.01 52.24
N THR A 313 -92.75 -113.92 52.04
CA THR A 313 -91.83 -115.06 52.17
C THR A 313 -91.86 -115.65 53.58
N LEU A 314 -91.87 -114.81 54.62
CA LEU A 314 -91.96 -115.25 56.00
C LEU A 314 -93.30 -115.95 56.29
N HIS A 315 -94.40 -115.41 55.77
CA HIS A 315 -95.72 -116.01 55.91
C HIS A 315 -95.86 -117.34 55.17
N ILE A 316 -95.23 -117.49 54.00
CA ILE A 316 -95.13 -118.78 53.29
C ILE A 316 -94.38 -119.79 54.15
N GLN A 317 -93.24 -119.43 54.77
CA GLN A 317 -92.49 -120.32 55.66
C GLN A 317 -93.28 -120.73 56.92
N GLU A 318 -94.16 -119.85 57.44
CA GLU A 318 -95.09 -120.18 58.52
C GLU A 318 -96.18 -121.17 58.08
N LEU A 319 -96.72 -120.99 56.87
CA LEU A 319 -97.70 -121.89 56.27
C LEU A 319 -97.10 -123.26 55.92
N GLU A 320 -95.86 -123.30 55.43
CA GLU A 320 -95.08 -124.53 55.19
C GLU A 320 -94.89 -125.31 56.50
N LYS A 321 -94.49 -124.64 57.59
CA LYS A 321 -94.41 -125.27 58.92
C LYS A 321 -95.75 -125.79 59.44
N LEU A 322 -96.84 -125.05 59.21
CA LEU A 322 -98.19 -125.49 59.59
C LEU A 322 -98.61 -126.72 58.78
N LEU A 323 -98.31 -126.77 57.47
CA LEU A 323 -98.52 -127.95 56.64
C LEU A 323 -97.73 -129.16 57.14
N GLU A 324 -96.44 -128.97 57.45
CA GLU A 324 -95.56 -130.02 57.98
C GLU A 324 -96.11 -130.61 59.30
N GLN A 325 -96.60 -129.76 60.21
CA GLN A 325 -97.30 -130.18 61.45
C GLN A 325 -98.63 -130.92 61.18
N TYR A 326 -99.41 -130.50 60.18
CA TYR A 326 -100.64 -131.20 59.82
C TYR A 326 -100.36 -132.56 59.16
N GLU A 327 -99.30 -132.69 58.37
CA GLU A 327 -98.87 -133.96 57.78
C GLU A 327 -98.40 -134.97 58.84
N GLU A 328 -97.69 -134.52 59.89
CA GLU A 328 -97.35 -135.36 61.04
C GLU A 328 -98.60 -135.81 61.81
N SER A 329 -99.55 -134.90 62.08
CA SER A 329 -100.81 -135.23 62.78
C SER A 329 -101.71 -136.20 62.00
N ILE A 330 -101.61 -136.23 60.66
CA ILE A 330 -102.30 -137.21 59.81
C ILE A 330 -101.64 -138.59 59.90
N LYS A 331 -100.29 -138.67 59.95
CA LYS A 331 -99.57 -139.94 60.14
C LYS A 331 -99.89 -140.61 61.48
N GLU A 332 -99.99 -139.85 62.57
CA GLU A 332 -100.38 -140.40 63.88
C GLU A 332 -101.83 -140.94 63.91
N LYS A 333 -102.75 -140.36 63.13
CA LYS A 333 -104.17 -140.76 63.13
C LYS A 333 -104.48 -141.96 62.23
N GLN A 334 -103.57 -142.35 61.34
CA GLN A 334 -103.74 -143.55 60.51
C GLN A 334 -103.29 -144.86 61.19
N SER A 335 -102.59 -144.79 62.33
CA SER A 335 -102.00 -145.96 63.01
C SER A 335 -102.85 -146.60 64.12
N SER A 336 -104.10 -146.15 64.34
CA SER A 336 -104.92 -146.58 65.50
C SER A 336 -106.31 -147.16 65.16
N ASN A 337 -106.45 -147.79 63.99
CA ASN A 337 -107.68 -148.48 63.58
C ASN A 337 -107.39 -149.90 63.06
N GLN A 338 -107.32 -150.91 63.96
CA GLN A 338 -107.66 -152.32 63.69
C GLN A 338 -107.46 -153.24 64.92
N SER A 339 -108.38 -154.19 65.08
CA SER A 339 -108.22 -155.37 65.95
C SER A 339 -108.91 -156.56 65.29
N PRO A 340 -108.21 -157.69 65.08
CA PRO A 340 -108.88 -158.99 64.99
C PRO A 340 -108.14 -160.15 65.70
N MET A 341 -108.84 -161.29 65.81
CA MET A 341 -108.45 -162.49 66.58
C MET A 341 -107.29 -163.33 65.99
N GLN A 342 -106.46 -163.88 66.90
CA GLN A 342 -105.88 -165.25 66.99
C GLN A 342 -105.49 -166.03 65.70
N ILE A 343 -104.29 -166.64 65.61
CA ILE A 343 -103.96 -168.09 65.85
C ILE A 343 -102.51 -168.32 65.32
N GLN A 344 -101.59 -169.19 65.82
CA GLN A 344 -101.27 -169.81 67.12
C GLN A 344 -99.77 -170.27 67.16
N LYS A 345 -99.29 -170.63 68.36
CA LYS A 345 -98.04 -171.35 68.78
C LYS A 345 -96.91 -171.74 67.79
N SER A 346 -95.69 -171.36 68.20
CA SER A 346 -94.39 -172.08 68.14
C SER A 346 -93.80 -172.53 66.79
N PHE A 347 -92.75 -171.83 66.34
CA PHE A 347 -91.37 -172.15 66.75
C PHE A 347 -90.65 -170.86 67.18
#